data_AF-A0A6N8XDZ3-F1
#
_entry.id   AF-A0A6N8XDZ3-F1
#
_cell.length_a   1.000
_cell.length_b   1.000
_cell.length_c   1.000
_cell.angle_alpha   90.00
_cell.angle_beta   90.00
_cell.angle_gamma   90.00
#
_symmetry.space_group_name_H-M   'P 1'
#
loop_
_entity.id
_entity.type
_entity.pdbx_description
1 polymer ?
#
loop_
_entity_poly.entity_id
_entity_poly.type
_entity_poly.pdbx_seq_one_letter_code
_entity_poly.pdbx_strand_id
1 'polypeptide(L)'
;DFYSKMFGVAPAKVKPGYANFAIDEPPLKLVLFEEPSAPERLNHLGVEVFDDADVGEARQRVSAGGIQHVNENDATCCHARQNKVWAREPDGLRWEWYRVLEDVD
;
A
#
# COMPACT_ATOMS: atom_id res chain seq x y z
N ASP A 1 1.53 -4.09 -13.26
CA ASP A 1 0.89 -5.29 -12.68
C ASP A 1 0.69 -5.13 -11.18
N PHE A 2 1.76 -5.09 -10.37
CA PHE A 2 1.69 -4.96 -8.90
C PHE A 2 0.73 -3.87 -8.40
N TYR A 3 0.98 -2.61 -8.76
CA TYR A 3 0.16 -1.48 -8.29
C TYR A 3 -1.30 -1.57 -8.72
N SER A 4 -1.57 -2.16 -9.89
CA SER A 4 -2.94 -2.35 -10.36
C SER A 4 -3.70 -3.37 -9.51
N LYS A 5 -3.04 -4.45 -9.11
CA LYS A 5 -3.60 -5.46 -8.21
C LYS A 5 -3.75 -4.92 -6.78
N MET A 6 -2.75 -4.18 -6.30
CA MET A 6 -2.72 -3.63 -4.95
C MET A 6 -3.85 -2.62 -4.71
N PHE A 7 -4.04 -1.68 -5.65
CA PHE A 7 -5.08 -0.66 -5.58
C PHE A 7 -6.40 -1.08 -6.23
N GLY A 8 -6.44 -2.18 -6.98
CA GLY A 8 -7.64 -2.61 -7.71
C GLY A 8 -8.00 -1.72 -8.91
N VAL A 9 -7.11 -0.83 -9.35
CA VAL A 9 -7.36 0.12 -10.45
C VAL A 9 -6.27 0.05 -11.52
N ALA A 10 -6.62 0.24 -12.79
CA ALA A 10 -5.63 0.36 -13.86
C ALA A 10 -4.88 1.71 -13.77
N PRO A 11 -3.64 1.83 -14.29
CA PRO A 11 -2.98 3.12 -14.38
C PRO A 11 -3.79 4.08 -15.25
N ALA A 12 -3.98 5.30 -14.79
CA ALA A 12 -4.68 6.34 -15.54
C ALA A 12 -3.86 6.89 -16.72
N LYS A 13 -2.53 6.72 -16.69
CA LYS A 13 -1.63 7.07 -17.81
C LYS A 13 -0.37 6.21 -17.78
N VAL A 14 0.07 5.76 -18.97
CA VAL A 14 1.33 5.04 -19.17
C VAL A 14 2.10 5.67 -20.34
N LYS A 15 3.41 5.85 -20.17
CA LYS A 15 4.40 6.31 -21.17
C LYS A 15 5.71 5.54 -20.95
N PRO A 16 6.66 5.54 -21.91
CA PRO A 16 7.99 4.96 -21.68
C PRO A 16 8.61 5.54 -20.40
N GLY A 17 9.02 4.67 -19.46
CA GLY A 17 9.59 5.05 -18.17
C GLY A 17 8.63 5.74 -17.18
N TYR A 18 7.32 5.72 -17.42
CA TYR A 18 6.36 6.46 -16.60
C TYR A 18 4.99 5.78 -16.50
N ALA A 19 4.42 5.75 -15.29
CA ALA A 19 3.02 5.43 -15.08
C ALA A 19 2.42 6.29 -13.98
N ASN A 20 1.11 6.56 -14.03
CA ASN A 20 0.41 7.13 -12.88
C ASN A 20 -0.94 6.46 -12.64
N PHE A 21 -1.39 6.55 -11.40
CA PHE A 21 -2.68 6.08 -10.92
C PHE A 21 -3.44 7.28 -10.36
N ALA A 22 -4.75 7.31 -10.56
CA ALA A 22 -5.67 8.16 -9.82
C ALA A 22 -6.57 7.19 -9.06
N ILE A 23 -6.41 7.15 -7.75
CA ILE A 23 -7.14 6.25 -6.85
C ILE A 23 -8.14 7.14 -6.12
N ASP A 24 -9.42 6.78 -6.21
CA ASP A 24 -10.49 7.57 -5.61
C ASP A 24 -10.60 7.27 -4.10
N GLU A 25 -10.44 6.00 -3.71
CA GLU A 25 -10.54 5.55 -2.32
C GLU A 25 -9.41 4.54 -1.99
N PRO A 26 -8.44 4.91 -1.13
CA PRO A 26 -8.20 6.26 -0.59
C PRO A 26 -7.86 7.27 -1.72
N PRO A 27 -8.20 8.56 -1.58
CA PRO A 27 -7.76 9.57 -2.53
C PRO A 27 -6.23 9.63 -2.60
N LEU A 28 -5.64 9.09 -3.68
CA LEU A 28 -4.20 9.02 -3.86
C LEU A 28 -3.81 9.20 -5.32
N LYS A 29 -2.87 10.12 -5.56
CA LYS A 29 -2.15 10.21 -6.82
C LYS A 29 -0.80 9.52 -6.69
N LEU A 30 -0.69 8.31 -7.22
CA LEU A 30 0.61 7.64 -7.36
C LEU A 30 1.21 7.94 -8.74
N VAL A 31 2.47 8.34 -8.75
CA VAL A 31 3.24 8.57 -9.98
C VAL A 31 4.54 7.77 -9.86
N LEU A 32 4.84 6.99 -10.89
CA LEU A 32 5.99 6.10 -10.96
C LEU A 32 6.88 6.57 -12.13
N PHE A 33 8.17 6.70 -11.84
CA PHE A 33 9.21 6.92 -12.83
C PHE A 33 10.18 5.74 -12.81
N GLU A 34 10.58 5.28 -13.98
CA GLU A 34 11.68 4.33 -14.13
C GLU A 34 12.99 5.11 -14.02
N GLU A 35 13.72 4.90 -12.93
CA GLU A 35 15.04 5.50 -12.71
C GLU A 35 15.97 4.46 -12.05
N PRO A 36 16.69 3.65 -12.86
CA PRO A 36 17.56 2.59 -12.36
C PRO A 36 18.71 3.09 -11.48
N SER A 37 19.11 4.36 -11.63
CA SER A 37 20.22 4.98 -10.89
C SER A 37 19.75 5.82 -9.70
N ALA A 38 18.48 5.72 -9.31
CA ALA A 38 17.90 6.53 -8.24
C ALA A 38 18.75 6.45 -6.96
N PRO A 39 19.25 7.59 -6.44
CA PRO A 39 20.14 7.61 -5.29
C PRO A 39 19.41 7.32 -3.96
N GLU A 40 18.09 7.49 -3.93
CA GLU A 40 17.25 7.32 -2.75
C GLU A 40 16.07 6.39 -3.06
N ARG A 41 15.73 5.52 -2.10
CA ARG A 41 14.51 4.71 -2.12
C ARG A 41 13.73 4.96 -0.84
N LEU A 42 12.41 5.06 -0.95
CA LEU A 42 11.52 5.16 0.20
C LEU A 42 11.60 3.88 1.06
N ASN A 43 11.51 4.01 2.38
CA ASN A 43 11.55 2.85 3.29
C ASN A 43 10.27 2.00 3.19
N HIS A 44 9.11 2.65 3.32
CA HIS A 44 7.78 2.11 3.07
C HIS A 44 6.78 3.28 2.89
N LEU A 45 5.60 2.97 2.37
CA LEU A 45 4.48 3.90 2.26
C LEU A 45 3.27 3.33 3.00
N GLY A 46 2.50 4.20 3.64
CA GLY A 46 1.30 3.82 4.39
C GLY A 46 0.06 4.47 3.81
N VAL A 47 -1.04 3.72 3.81
CA VAL A 47 -2.40 4.23 3.66
C VAL A 47 -3.12 4.00 4.98
N GLU A 48 -3.39 5.07 5.69
CA GLU A 48 -4.28 5.02 6.84
C GLU A 48 -5.73 4.98 6.37
N VAL A 49 -6.51 4.07 6.95
CA VAL A 49 -7.95 3.94 6.72
C VAL A 49 -8.69 4.08 8.05
N PHE A 50 -9.96 4.47 7.96
CA PHE A 50 -10.77 4.80 9.13
C PHE A 50 -11.82 3.74 9.45
N ASP A 51 -11.96 2.70 8.62
CA ASP A 51 -12.74 1.48 8.88
C ASP A 51 -11.84 0.22 8.94
N ASP A 52 -12.16 -0.73 9.82
CA ASP A 52 -11.54 -2.07 9.78
C ASP A 52 -11.96 -2.84 8.53
N ALA A 53 -13.16 -2.55 8.01
CA ALA A 53 -13.63 -3.08 6.73
C ALA A 53 -12.64 -2.76 5.59
N ASP A 54 -12.11 -1.54 5.54
CA ASP A 54 -11.17 -1.11 4.50
C ASP A 54 -9.83 -1.87 4.57
N VAL A 55 -9.35 -2.17 5.79
CA VAL A 55 -8.19 -3.07 5.97
C VAL A 55 -8.53 -4.46 5.46
N GLY A 56 -9.74 -4.96 5.73
CA GLY A 56 -10.26 -6.22 5.22
C GLY A 56 -10.32 -6.28 3.68
N GLU A 57 -10.78 -5.22 3.04
CA GLU A 57 -10.81 -5.11 1.58
C GLU A 57 -9.41 -5.07 0.97
N ALA A 58 -8.49 -4.31 1.57
CA ALA A 58 -7.10 -4.30 1.16
C ALA A 58 -6.47 -5.71 1.22
N ARG A 59 -6.74 -6.45 2.32
CA ARG A 59 -6.32 -7.86 2.48
C ARG A 59 -6.86 -8.75 1.36
N GLN A 60 -8.14 -8.60 1.02
CA GLN A 60 -8.73 -9.38 -0.07
C GLN A 60 -8.08 -9.05 -1.42
N ARG A 61 -7.85 -7.77 -1.73
CA ARG A 61 -7.21 -7.34 -2.99
C ARG A 61 -5.80 -7.91 -3.13
N VAL A 62 -4.96 -7.78 -2.09
CA VAL A 62 -3.56 -8.26 -2.16
C VAL A 62 -3.49 -9.79 -2.23
N SER A 63 -4.37 -10.49 -1.51
CA SER A 63 -4.45 -11.95 -1.55
C SER A 63 -4.92 -12.46 -2.91
N ALA A 64 -6.02 -11.91 -3.43
CA ALA A 64 -6.55 -12.27 -4.75
C ALA A 64 -5.57 -11.94 -5.89
N GLY A 65 -4.75 -10.90 -5.72
CA GLY A 65 -3.70 -10.53 -6.66
C GLY A 65 -2.46 -11.43 -6.64
N GLY A 66 -2.36 -12.37 -5.69
CA GLY A 66 -1.16 -13.19 -5.49
C GLY A 66 0.04 -12.38 -5.01
N ILE A 67 -0.20 -11.25 -4.35
CA ILE A 67 0.85 -10.37 -3.82
C ILE A 67 1.38 -10.94 -2.50
N GLN A 68 2.71 -10.92 -2.32
CA GLN A 68 3.31 -11.26 -1.04
C GLN A 68 2.84 -10.28 0.04
N HIS A 69 2.19 -10.80 1.08
CA HIS A 69 1.59 -9.98 2.14
C HIS A 69 1.71 -10.62 3.53
N VAL A 70 1.59 -9.79 4.57
CA VAL A 70 1.56 -10.20 5.98
C VAL A 70 0.43 -9.44 6.68
N ASN A 71 -0.43 -10.17 7.40
CA ASN A 71 -1.53 -9.58 8.17
C ASN A 71 -1.11 -9.43 9.64
N GLU A 72 -1.38 -8.26 10.21
CA GLU A 72 -1.20 -8.01 11.64
C GLU A 72 -2.53 -7.46 12.17
N ASN A 73 -3.10 -8.14 13.16
CA ASN A 73 -4.31 -7.71 13.84
C ASN A 73 -3.97 -7.40 15.28
N ASP A 74 -4.55 -6.31 15.80
CA ASP A 74 -4.41 -5.91 17.19
C ASP A 74 -2.95 -5.81 17.66
N ALA A 75 -2.09 -5.30 16.77
CA ALA A 75 -0.65 -5.25 16.99
C ALA A 75 -0.23 -3.84 17.41
N THR A 76 0.60 -3.74 18.45
CA THR A 76 1.20 -2.48 18.88
C THR A 76 2.48 -2.20 18.07
N CYS A 77 2.50 -1.08 17.36
CA CYS A 77 3.65 -0.60 16.59
C CYS A 77 3.64 0.93 16.56
N CYS A 78 4.81 1.58 16.61
CA CYS A 78 4.94 3.04 16.49
C CYS A 78 4.04 3.85 17.44
N HIS A 79 3.96 3.46 18.72
CA HIS A 79 3.10 4.11 19.74
C HIS A 79 1.59 4.06 19.45
N ALA A 80 1.14 3.08 18.66
CA ALA A 80 -0.28 2.84 18.41
C ALA A 80 -0.60 1.35 18.35
N ARG A 81 -1.79 0.95 18.82
CA ARG A 81 -2.39 -0.36 18.54
C ARG A 81 -3.14 -0.28 17.21
N GLN A 82 -2.88 -1.23 16.32
CA GLN A 82 -3.29 -1.12 14.92
C GLN A 82 -3.76 -2.46 14.34
N ASN A 83 -4.70 -2.38 13.40
CA ASN A 83 -4.97 -3.46 12.44
C ASN A 83 -4.31 -3.08 11.12
N LYS A 84 -3.52 -3.98 10.52
CA LYS A 84 -2.86 -3.69 9.24
C LYS A 84 -2.64 -4.89 8.34
N VAL A 85 -2.37 -4.60 7.08
CA VAL A 85 -1.82 -5.55 6.12
C VAL A 85 -0.62 -4.93 5.41
N TRP A 86 0.49 -5.64 5.43
CA TRP A 86 1.69 -5.31 4.66
C TRP A 86 1.65 -5.98 3.30
N ALA A 87 1.96 -5.24 2.24
CA ALA A 87 2.24 -5.76 0.91
C ALA A 87 3.68 -5.42 0.50
N ARG A 88 4.33 -6.31 -0.25
CA ARG A 88 5.69 -6.09 -0.75
C ARG A 88 5.71 -6.06 -2.27
N GLU A 89 6.25 -4.99 -2.85
CA GLU A 89 6.46 -4.90 -4.29
C GLU A 89 7.70 -5.72 -4.73
N PRO A 90 7.84 -6.03 -6.03
CA PRO A 90 8.97 -6.82 -6.55
C PRO A 90 10.35 -6.26 -6.20
N ASP A 91 10.48 -4.93 -6.17
CA ASP A 91 11.75 -4.27 -5.87
C ASP A 91 11.97 -4.01 -4.38
N GLY A 92 11.10 -4.54 -3.51
CA GLY A 92 11.30 -4.57 -2.07
C GLY A 92 10.65 -3.43 -1.27
N LEU A 93 10.11 -2.39 -1.89
CA LEU A 93 9.30 -1.39 -1.20
C LEU A 93 8.10 -2.07 -0.54
N ARG A 94 7.84 -1.69 0.72
CA ARG A 94 6.70 -2.17 1.49
C ARG A 94 5.60 -1.12 1.49
N TRP A 95 4.37 -1.60 1.46
CA TRP A 95 3.16 -0.82 1.61
C TRP A 95 2.38 -1.36 2.80
N GLU A 96 1.80 -0.48 3.63
CA GLU A 96 0.81 -0.87 4.64
C GLU A 96 -0.54 -0.21 4.37
N TRP A 97 -1.60 -0.98 4.57
CA TRP A 97 -2.93 -0.43 4.87
C TRP A 97 -3.18 -0.67 6.34
N TYR A 98 -3.43 0.38 7.10
CA TYR A 98 -3.58 0.27 8.54
C TYR A 98 -4.70 1.16 9.06
N ARG A 99 -5.28 0.71 10.17
CA ARG A 99 -6.18 1.49 11.01
C ARG A 99 -5.55 1.60 12.40
N VAL A 100 -5.44 2.83 12.91
CA VAL A 100 -5.14 3.08 14.33
C VAL A 100 -6.39 2.80 15.17
N LEU A 101 -6.25 1.96 16.20
CA LEU A 101 -7.31 1.63 17.16
C LEU A 101 -7.19 2.50 18.40
N GLU A 102 -5.97 2.73 18.88
CA GLU A 102 -5.64 3.60 20.01
C GLU A 102 -4.16 3.99 19.93
N ASP A 103 -3.84 5.20 20.42
CA ASP A 103 -2.46 5.55 20.75
C ASP A 103 -2.06 4.85 22.06
N VAL A 104 -0.81 4.40 22.14
CA VAL A 104 -0.22 3.78 23.31
C VAL A 104 1.15 4.39 23.57
N ASP A 105 1.40 4.84 24.81
CA ASP A 105 2.67 5.48 25.20
C ASP A 105 3.88 4.55 25.07
#